data_AF-A0A7Y8KKN3-F1
#
_entry.id   AF-A0A7Y8KKN3-F1
#
_cell.length_a   1.000
_cell.length_b   1.000
_cell.length_c   1.000
_cell.angle_alpha   90.00
_cell.angle_beta   90.00
_cell.angle_gamma   90.00
#
_symmetry.space_group_name_H-M   'P 1'
#
loop_
_entity.id
_entity.type
_entity.pdbx_description
1 polymer ?
#
loop_
_entity_poly.entity_id
_entity_poly.type
_entity_poly.pdbx_seq_one_letter_code
_entity_poly.pdbx_strand_id
1 'polypeptide(L)'
;TKIFTTPEYAGWRSLRESEDSRYIGLTMPRFLARLPYGAKTDPVEAFAFEENTDGADSSKYTWANAAYAMAVNINRSFKHYGWCSRIRGIESGGEVENLPAHTFPTDD
;
A
#
# COMPACT_ATOMS: atom_id res chain seq x y z
N THR A 1 11.21 17.45 9.31
CA THR A 1 11.45 16.94 10.68
C THR A 1 10.71 17.69 11.80
N LYS A 2 10.08 18.85 11.55
CA LYS A 2 9.38 19.64 12.57
C LYS A 2 7.93 19.20 12.91
N ILE A 3 7.36 18.25 12.17
CA ILE A 3 5.96 17.84 12.36
C ILE A 3 5.78 17.11 13.70
N PHE A 4 6.67 16.16 14.02
CA PHE A 4 6.54 15.33 15.23
C PHE A 4 7.04 16.00 16.52
N THR A 5 7.49 17.25 16.47
CA THR A 5 7.98 17.99 17.65
C THR A 5 6.87 18.77 18.36
N THR A 6 5.68 18.90 17.76
CA THR A 6 4.55 19.60 18.38
C THR A 6 4.01 18.83 19.59
N PRO A 7 3.31 19.49 20.53
CA PRO A 7 2.72 18.83 21.69
C PRO A 7 1.73 17.71 21.33
N GLU A 8 1.05 17.81 20.19
CA GLU A 8 0.11 16.79 19.68
C GLU A 8 0.75 15.40 19.54
N TYR A 9 2.03 15.34 19.17
CA TYR A 9 2.77 14.09 19.02
C TYR A 9 3.52 13.66 20.29
N ALA A 10 3.22 14.22 21.46
CA ALA A 10 3.86 13.81 22.72
C ALA A 10 3.72 12.30 22.97
N GLY A 11 2.51 11.74 22.82
CA GLY A 11 2.29 10.31 22.97
C GLY A 11 3.01 9.46 21.91
N TRP A 12 3.07 9.93 20.66
CA TRP A 12 3.82 9.26 19.59
C TRP A 12 5.32 9.22 19.88
N ARG A 13 5.89 10.29 20.45
CA ARG A 13 7.29 10.31 20.87
C ARG A 13 7.53 9.34 22.04
N SER A 14 6.67 9.34 23.06
CA SER A 14 6.74 8.37 24.16
C SER A 14 6.66 6.92 23.66
N LEU A 15 5.80 6.63 22.68
CA LEU A 15 5.72 5.31 22.07
C LEU A 15 7.04 4.92 21.40
N ARG A 16 7.67 5.83 20.65
CA ARG A 16 8.95 5.57 19.97
C ARG A 16 10.15 5.45 20.91
N GLU A 17 10.08 6.04 22.10
CA GLU A 17 11.10 5.92 23.14
C GLU A 17 10.99 4.59 23.90
N SER A 18 9.83 3.95 23.88
CA SER A 18 9.63 2.63 24.50
C SER A 18 10.49 1.56 23.83
N GLU A 19 11.11 0.70 24.64
CA GLU A 19 11.93 -0.42 24.16
C GLU A 19 11.13 -1.41 23.30
N ASP A 20 9.86 -1.61 23.65
CA ASP A 20 8.94 -2.55 22.98
C ASP A 20 8.56 -2.09 21.57
N SER A 21 8.75 -0.80 21.26
CA SER A 21 8.43 -0.24 19.94
C SER A 21 9.24 -0.87 18.80
N ARG A 22 10.35 -1.55 19.10
CA ARG A 22 11.15 -2.30 18.11
C ARG A 22 10.38 -3.42 17.41
N TYR A 23 9.30 -3.91 18.03
CA TYR A 23 8.45 -4.96 17.45
C TYR A 23 7.28 -4.39 16.64
N ILE A 24 7.17 -3.06 16.54
CA ILE A 24 6.09 -2.38 15.83
C ILE A 24 6.63 -1.83 14.50
N GLY A 25 6.12 -2.38 13.40
CA GLY A 25 6.33 -1.85 12.05
C GLY A 25 5.08 -1.14 11.56
N LEU A 26 5.22 0.11 11.11
CA LEU A 26 4.16 0.82 10.38
C LEU A 26 4.51 0.86 8.89
N THR A 27 3.52 0.59 8.04
CA THR A 27 3.68 0.53 6.58
C THR A 27 2.86 1.62 5.92
N MET A 28 3.53 2.43 5.10
CA MET A 28 2.95 3.52 4.32
C MET A 28 3.74 3.64 3.02
N PRO A 29 3.14 4.04 1.88
CA PRO A 29 1.71 4.35 1.67
C PRO A 29 0.87 3.10 1.37
N ARG A 30 -0.47 3.23 1.47
CA ARG A 30 -1.45 2.24 0.94
C ARG A 30 -1.27 2.00 -0.56
N PHE A 31 -1.72 0.85 -1.06
CA PHE A 31 -1.59 0.47 -2.48
C PHE A 31 -2.95 0.15 -3.11
N LEU A 32 -3.03 0.19 -4.45
CA LEU A 32 -4.28 -0.04 -5.16
C LEU A 32 -4.67 -1.53 -5.12
N ALA A 33 -5.88 -1.85 -4.65
CA ALA A 33 -6.30 -3.23 -4.44
C ALA A 33 -6.78 -3.91 -5.75
N ARG A 34 -7.44 -3.14 -6.61
CA ARG A 34 -8.01 -3.59 -7.89
C ARG A 34 -8.08 -2.43 -8.87
N LEU A 35 -8.26 -2.73 -10.15
CA LEU A 35 -8.63 -1.72 -11.13
C LEU A 35 -10.09 -1.28 -10.91
N PRO A 36 -10.42 -0.02 -11.24
CA PRO A 36 -11.81 0.41 -11.30
C PRO A 36 -12.59 -0.40 -12.33
N TYR A 37 -13.86 -0.69 -12.05
CA TYR A 37 -14.70 -1.38 -13.02
C TYR A 37 -15.04 -0.46 -14.19
N GLY A 38 -15.04 -1.02 -15.39
CA GLY A 38 -15.36 -0.27 -16.60
C GLY A 38 -15.11 -1.12 -17.85
N ALA A 39 -15.76 -0.76 -18.95
CA ALA A 39 -15.67 -1.53 -20.20
C ALA A 39 -14.25 -1.62 -20.76
N LYS A 40 -13.38 -0.66 -20.43
CA LYS A 40 -11.97 -0.61 -20.88
C LYS A 40 -10.97 -1.19 -19.88
N THR A 41 -11.40 -1.46 -18.64
CA THR A 41 -10.55 -1.88 -17.53
C THR A 41 -10.96 -3.27 -17.05
N ASP A 42 -11.86 -3.34 -16.06
CA ASP A 42 -12.38 -4.57 -15.48
C ASP A 42 -13.90 -4.61 -15.70
N PRO A 43 -14.40 -5.27 -16.77
CA PRO A 43 -15.82 -5.23 -17.12
C PRO A 43 -16.66 -6.14 -16.22
N VAL A 44 -17.83 -5.65 -15.81
CA VAL A 44 -18.82 -6.47 -15.10
C VAL A 44 -19.65 -7.25 -16.11
N GLU A 45 -19.69 -8.59 -15.97
CA GLU A 45 -20.41 -9.46 -16.92
C GLU A 45 -21.95 -9.28 -16.88
N ALA A 46 -22.50 -8.94 -15.72
CA ALA A 46 -23.94 -8.95 -15.49
C ALA A 46 -24.67 -7.73 -16.09
N PHE A 47 -24.02 -6.57 -16.16
CA PHE A 47 -24.59 -5.33 -16.70
C PHE A 47 -23.50 -4.33 -17.05
N ALA A 48 -23.82 -3.36 -17.91
CA ALA A 48 -22.92 -2.28 -18.25
C ALA A 48 -22.71 -1.36 -17.03
N PHE A 49 -21.55 -1.51 -16.38
CA PHE A 49 -21.16 -0.72 -15.22
C PHE A 49 -19.87 0.05 -15.50
N GLU A 50 -19.86 1.32 -15.09
CA GLU A 50 -18.69 2.20 -15.15
C GLU A 50 -18.49 2.80 -13.75
N GLU A 51 -17.36 2.51 -13.14
CA GLU A 51 -16.99 3.08 -11.84
C GLU A 51 -16.44 4.49 -12.04
N ASN A 52 -17.08 5.48 -11.44
CA ASN A 52 -16.62 6.86 -11.53
C ASN A 52 -15.35 7.04 -10.66
N THR A 53 -14.20 7.04 -11.32
CA THR A 53 -12.90 7.38 -10.72
C THR A 53 -12.30 8.66 -11.31
N ASP A 54 -13.12 9.50 -11.94
CA ASP A 54 -12.65 10.68 -12.66
C ASP A 54 -12.04 11.72 -11.73
N GLY A 55 -10.95 12.35 -12.20
CA GLY A 55 -10.22 13.40 -11.50
C GLY A 55 -9.11 12.87 -10.57
N ALA A 56 -8.42 13.79 -9.89
CA ALA A 56 -7.31 13.46 -8.99
C ALA A 56 -7.76 12.99 -7.58
N ASP A 57 -9.04 12.63 -7.40
CA ASP A 57 -9.58 12.25 -6.11
C ASP A 57 -9.25 10.78 -5.78
N SER A 58 -8.23 10.59 -4.94
CA SER A 58 -7.83 9.27 -4.48
C SER A 58 -8.94 8.53 -3.72
N SER A 59 -9.95 9.21 -3.16
CA SER A 59 -10.99 8.56 -2.36
C SER A 59 -11.90 7.61 -3.16
N LYS A 60 -11.93 7.77 -4.49
CA LYS A 60 -12.74 6.96 -5.41
C LYS A 60 -12.13 5.58 -5.70
N TYR A 61 -10.87 5.36 -5.35
CA TYR A 61 -10.19 4.09 -5.58
C TYR A 61 -10.33 3.14 -4.39
N THR A 62 -10.34 1.84 -4.68
CA THR A 62 -10.29 0.80 -3.64
C THR A 62 -8.85 0.58 -3.20
N TRP A 63 -8.49 1.11 -2.02
CA TRP A 63 -7.14 0.98 -1.47
C TRP A 63 -7.00 -0.22 -0.52
N ALA A 64 -5.91 -0.96 -0.66
CA ALA A 64 -5.48 -1.99 0.27
C ALA A 64 -4.44 -1.43 1.27
N ASN A 65 -4.48 -1.95 2.49
CA ASN A 65 -3.51 -1.65 3.54
C ASN A 65 -2.13 -2.23 3.17
N ALA A 66 -1.09 -1.40 3.20
CA ALA A 66 0.29 -1.78 2.89
C ALA A 66 0.87 -2.86 3.81
N ALA A 67 0.28 -3.07 4.98
CA ALA A 67 0.65 -4.16 5.87
C ALA A 67 0.49 -5.53 5.18
N TYR A 68 -0.49 -5.68 4.29
CA TYR A 68 -0.67 -6.89 3.51
C TYR A 68 0.47 -7.11 2.51
N ALA A 69 0.92 -6.05 1.82
CA ALA A 69 2.05 -6.15 0.90
C ALA A 69 3.35 -6.53 1.65
N MET A 70 3.59 -5.93 2.82
CA MET A 70 4.72 -6.28 3.67
C MET A 70 4.63 -7.73 4.18
N ALA A 71 3.44 -8.20 4.57
CA ALA A 71 3.21 -9.57 4.99
C ALA A 71 3.47 -10.57 3.85
N VAL A 72 3.08 -10.24 2.62
CA VAL A 72 3.41 -11.04 1.43
C VAL A 72 4.93 -11.15 1.25
N ASN A 73 5.68 -10.06 1.41
CA ASN A 73 7.15 -10.09 1.31
C ASN A 73 7.79 -10.94 2.42
N ILE A 74 7.29 -10.85 3.66
CA ILE A 74 7.74 -11.70 4.77
C ILE A 74 7.49 -13.18 4.45
N ASN A 75 6.28 -13.53 4.03
CA ASN A 75 5.92 -14.90 3.65
C ASN A 75 6.76 -15.40 2.47
N ARG A 76 6.99 -14.56 1.46
CA ARG A 76 7.84 -14.86 0.30
C ARG A 76 9.28 -15.14 0.73
N SER A 77 9.87 -14.29 1.57
CA SER A 77 11.22 -14.48 2.11
C SER A 77 11.33 -15.81 2.86
N PHE A 78 10.39 -16.09 3.76
CA PHE A 78 10.38 -17.35 4.51
C PHE A 78 10.22 -18.56 3.58
N LYS A 79 9.31 -18.49 2.61
CA LYS A 79 9.06 -19.58 1.66
C LYS A 79 10.29 -19.93 0.81
N HIS A 80 11.05 -18.94 0.35
CA HIS A 80 12.21 -19.19 -0.52
C HIS A 80 13.51 -19.47 0.24
N TYR A 81 13.70 -18.86 1.41
CA TYR A 81 14.98 -18.87 2.11
C TYR A 81 14.93 -19.48 3.51
N GLY A 82 13.74 -19.78 4.05
CA GLY A 82 13.55 -20.27 5.42
C GLY A 82 13.68 -19.20 6.50
N TRP A 83 13.94 -17.95 6.12
CA TRP A 83 14.16 -16.82 7.03
C TRP A 83 13.50 -15.54 6.47
N CYS A 84 13.11 -14.63 7.36
CA CYS A 84 12.43 -13.37 7.01
C CYS A 84 13.41 -12.19 6.82
N SER A 85 14.63 -12.44 6.34
CA SER A 85 15.68 -11.40 6.21
C SER A 85 15.60 -10.60 4.90
N ARG A 86 15.01 -11.16 3.83
CA ARG A 86 14.92 -10.56 2.50
C ARG A 86 13.53 -9.98 2.25
N ILE A 87 13.18 -8.94 2.99
CA ILE A 87 11.84 -8.32 3.01
C ILE A 87 11.84 -6.84 2.62
N ARG A 88 12.99 -6.31 2.17
CA ARG A 88 13.22 -4.89 1.87
C ARG A 88 14.14 -4.72 0.68
N GLY A 89 14.11 -3.55 0.04
CA GLY A 89 14.92 -3.21 -1.13
C GLY A 89 14.37 -3.84 -2.42
N ILE A 90 14.62 -3.19 -3.56
CA ILE A 90 14.01 -3.52 -4.86
C ILE A 90 14.41 -4.95 -5.26
N GLU A 91 15.71 -5.20 -5.42
CA GLU A 91 16.24 -6.51 -5.84
C GLU A 91 16.47 -7.49 -4.66
N SER A 92 16.15 -7.06 -3.43
CA SER A 92 16.42 -7.83 -2.21
C SER A 92 15.17 -8.35 -1.50
N GLY A 93 14.07 -8.50 -2.25
CA GLY A 93 12.84 -9.17 -1.81
C GLY A 93 11.77 -8.24 -1.21
N GLY A 94 11.97 -6.92 -1.28
CA GLY A 94 11.01 -5.92 -0.83
C GLY A 94 10.04 -5.44 -1.91
N GLU A 95 10.18 -5.89 -3.16
CA GLU A 95 9.33 -5.48 -4.26
C GLU A 95 7.90 -5.99 -4.14
N VAL A 96 6.96 -5.14 -4.56
CA VAL A 96 5.54 -5.45 -4.68
C VAL A 96 5.22 -5.40 -6.17
N GLU A 97 5.19 -6.57 -6.79
CA GLU A 97 5.01 -6.73 -8.23
C GLU A 97 3.52 -6.71 -8.60
N ASN A 98 3.25 -6.53 -9.90
CA ASN A 98 1.91 -6.66 -10.49
C ASN A 98 0.84 -5.79 -9.83
N LEU A 99 1.22 -4.58 -9.37
CA LEU A 99 0.27 -3.61 -8.86
C LEU A 99 -0.70 -3.17 -9.97
N PRO A 100 -2.01 -3.02 -9.68
CA PRO A 100 -2.96 -2.46 -10.62
C PRO A 100 -2.52 -1.06 -11.08
N ALA A 101 -2.50 -0.83 -12.39
CA ALA A 101 -2.16 0.45 -13.00
C ALA A 101 -3.35 0.95 -13.82
N HIS A 102 -4.07 1.95 -13.31
CA HIS A 102 -5.21 2.54 -14.00
C HIS A 102 -4.73 3.68 -14.91
N THR A 103 -4.91 3.54 -16.22
CA THR A 103 -4.59 4.55 -17.23
C THR A 103 -5.86 5.26 -17.68
N PHE A 104 -5.89 6.58 -17.57
CA PHE A 104 -7.02 7.40 -18.01
C PHE A 104 -6.52 8.59 -18.84
N PRO A 105 -7.30 9.08 -19.80
CA PRO A 105 -6.95 10.28 -20.55
C PRO A 105 -7.00 11.51 -19.65
N THR A 106 -6.02 12.40 -19.81
CA THR A 106 -6.00 13.74 -19.23
C THR A 106 -6.04 14.76 -20.35
N ASP A 107 -6.64 15.92 -20.08
CA ASP A 107 -6.60 17.05 -21.02
C ASP A 107 -5.17 17.64 -21.03
N ASP A 108 -4.31 17.10 -21.89
CA ASP A 108 -3.16 17.79 -22.47
C ASP A 108 -3.46 18.11 -23.95
#